data_AF-A0A2D5EZP4-F1
#
_entry.id   AF-A0A2D5EZP4-F1
#
_cell.length_a   1.000
_cell.length_b   1.000
_cell.length_c   1.000
_cell.angle_alpha   90.00
_cell.angle_beta   90.00
_cell.angle_gamma   90.00
#
_symmetry.space_group_name_H-M   'P 1'
#
loop_
_entity.id
_entity.type
_entity.pdbx_description
1 polymer ?
#
loop_
_entity_poly.entity_id
_entity_poly.type
_entity_poly.pdbx_seq_one_letter_code
_entity_poly.pdbx_strand_id
1 'polypeptide(L)'
;MMLGGLACEGAIGDPSGGPSDPTDPSDPTDPTDPALREPLFQLEPEGASRQPGLRGLTRPELARTIEDVTGVVPDLSDLPENPEDYYLANDASQLTFRDGAALRALLQVATQVAAAADVDALLPCAAACTDAELRAYLEPAFVTRLADEDFARYRALYDRARGELSEENARRAVVQASLISPKLLYRTELGGSDGQLLPTELARKLAYFAWGRPPDGALREAAFDGSLADAAVYEAEVDRLLADPRTRERMIELVFDWLGLDHFDLQSKVLASELPPEVEASMVEEVRRMVGRELWSENRGLRALLTTETTEVDGMLAEVYGIEGPSGDAFEEVSLAGTERRGLLTTPLVLAAHSKEMGRSPMQRGHFLVSEVMCLGFGPEFGEVTAMLSADAGDRTFREQFADLQTVEPCNNCHRTLNAGFAFDLFDNVGRRWSEDVVPASDAAGVFNALPYAAVEFETPAEAVEGLAEHPLVTRCFVGQTYRFAQGSRSGEADALALEELEAEFDRTGGDVVDLFRRIALSERFRMAVGE
;
A
#
# COMPACT_ATOMS: atom_id res chain seq x y z
N MET A 1 1.99 12.81 61.11
CA MET A 1 2.72 13.53 60.04
C MET A 1 1.74 13.60 58.87
N MET A 2 0.91 14.64 58.71
CA MET A 2 1.22 15.95 58.07
C MET A 2 2.10 15.77 56.83
N LEU A 3 1.85 16.27 55.61
CA LEU A 3 0.89 17.16 54.91
C LEU A 3 1.25 16.91 53.40
N GLY A 4 0.48 17.19 52.35
CA GLY A 4 -0.68 18.04 52.14
C GLY A 4 -1.23 17.78 50.72
N GLY A 5 -2.50 18.11 50.51
CA GLY A 5 -3.18 18.00 49.22
C GLY A 5 -3.02 19.23 48.35
N LEU A 6 -3.43 19.07 47.10
CA LEU A 6 -3.94 20.14 46.23
C LEU A 6 -5.13 19.55 45.48
N ALA A 7 -6.33 19.90 45.97
CA ALA A 7 -7.57 19.80 45.22
C ALA A 7 -7.61 20.97 44.22
N CYS A 8 -8.00 20.72 42.98
CA CYS A 8 -8.39 21.80 42.08
C CYS A 8 -9.90 22.05 42.26
N GLU A 9 -10.24 23.22 42.80
CA GLU A 9 -11.59 23.80 42.73
C GLU A 9 -11.79 24.39 41.33
N GLY A 10 -12.67 23.79 40.53
CA GLY A 10 -13.18 24.39 39.30
C GLY A 10 -14.55 25.02 39.56
N ALA A 11 -14.68 26.33 39.35
CA ALA A 11 -15.94 27.05 39.47
C ALA A 11 -16.81 26.85 38.22
N ILE A 12 -18.11 26.58 38.41
CA ILE A 12 -19.12 26.56 37.35
C ILE A 12 -19.47 28.01 37.00
N GLY A 13 -19.17 28.43 35.77
CA GLY A 13 -19.52 29.73 35.21
C GLY A 13 -20.93 29.77 34.59
N ASP A 14 -21.61 30.88 34.88
CA ASP A 14 -22.90 31.45 34.44
C ASP A 14 -23.54 30.98 33.09
N PRO A 15 -24.86 30.71 33.03
CA PRO A 15 -25.59 30.24 31.83
C PRO A 15 -26.04 31.36 30.85
N SER A 16 -25.34 32.48 30.74
CA SER A 16 -25.72 33.58 29.84
C SER A 16 -24.77 33.72 28.64
N GLY A 17 -25.05 32.97 27.57
CA GLY A 17 -24.35 33.05 26.29
C GLY A 17 -24.48 34.42 25.61
N GLY A 18 -23.36 35.13 25.50
CA GLY A 18 -23.14 36.20 24.51
C GLY A 18 -22.39 35.65 23.29
N PRO A 19 -22.33 36.39 22.17
CA PRO A 19 -21.65 35.93 20.95
C PRO A 19 -20.15 35.72 21.21
N SER A 20 -19.59 34.70 20.56
CA SER A 20 -18.19 34.26 20.72
C SER A 20 -17.20 35.40 20.50
N ASP A 21 -16.22 35.49 21.40
CA ASP A 21 -15.08 36.40 21.30
C ASP A 21 -14.04 35.75 20.38
N PRO A 22 -13.68 36.35 19.23
CA PRO A 22 -12.71 35.80 18.28
C PRO A 22 -11.25 35.82 18.80
N THR A 23 -11.06 36.03 20.11
CA THR A 23 -9.76 36.01 20.79
C THR A 23 -9.68 34.98 21.92
N ASP A 24 -10.67 34.10 22.03
CA ASP A 24 -10.66 32.99 23.00
C ASP A 24 -9.64 31.92 22.57
N PRO A 25 -8.56 31.68 23.34
CA PRO A 25 -7.56 30.65 23.03
C PRO A 25 -8.08 29.22 23.20
N SER A 26 -9.35 29.05 23.62
CA SER A 26 -10.07 27.77 23.62
C SER A 26 -11.10 27.65 22.50
N ASP A 27 -11.19 28.63 21.59
CA ASP A 27 -11.98 28.53 20.37
C ASP A 27 -11.29 27.57 19.39
N PRO A 28 -11.82 26.35 19.20
CA PRO A 28 -11.17 25.35 18.38
C PRO A 28 -11.44 25.56 16.87
N THR A 29 -12.08 26.67 16.52
CA THR A 29 -12.22 27.15 15.14
C THR A 29 -11.22 28.25 14.81
N ASP A 30 -10.34 28.64 15.75
CA ASP A 30 -9.32 29.66 15.52
C ASP A 30 -8.38 29.23 14.36
N PRO A 31 -8.48 29.86 13.18
CA PRO A 31 -7.61 29.55 12.05
C PRO A 31 -6.16 30.02 12.29
N THR A 32 -5.87 30.59 13.46
CA THR A 32 -4.57 31.08 13.87
C THR A 32 -3.81 30.16 14.82
N ASP A 33 -4.37 29.01 15.22
CA ASP A 33 -3.63 27.97 15.95
C ASP A 33 -2.45 27.46 15.11
N PRO A 34 -1.19 27.60 15.58
CA PRO A 34 -0.02 27.09 14.89
C PRO A 34 -0.08 25.58 14.60
N ALA A 35 -0.77 24.79 15.43
CA ALA A 35 -0.93 23.34 15.23
C ALA A 35 -1.89 23.00 14.07
N LEU A 36 -2.74 23.95 13.65
CA LEU A 36 -3.68 23.82 12.53
C LEU A 36 -3.13 24.40 11.21
N ARG A 37 -1.93 25.00 11.21
CA ARG A 37 -1.34 25.66 10.03
C ARG A 37 -0.55 24.75 9.11
N GLU A 38 -0.06 23.63 9.62
CA GLU A 38 0.65 22.63 8.83
C GLU A 38 -0.01 21.27 9.10
N PRO A 39 -0.74 20.69 8.14
CA PRO A 39 -1.21 19.32 8.32
C PRO A 39 0.02 18.45 8.63
N LEU A 40 -0.06 17.66 9.70
CA LEU A 40 0.96 16.68 10.10
C LEU A 40 1.04 15.58 9.04
N PHE A 41 1.56 15.91 7.87
CA PHE A 41 2.05 14.91 6.95
C PHE A 41 3.21 14.24 7.69
N GLN A 42 3.09 12.95 7.95
CA GLN A 42 4.08 12.21 8.72
C GLN A 42 5.35 12.05 7.88
N LEU A 43 6.15 13.11 7.83
CA LEU A 43 7.57 13.04 7.50
C LEU A 43 8.30 12.60 8.76
N GLU A 44 9.16 11.61 8.62
CA GLU A 44 10.06 11.25 9.70
C GLU A 44 11.00 12.43 10.00
N PRO A 45 11.20 12.79 11.28
CA PRO A 45 12.15 13.83 11.66
C PRO A 45 13.56 13.53 11.13
N GLU A 46 14.32 14.57 10.82
CA GLU A 46 15.75 14.43 10.50
C GLU A 46 16.48 13.58 11.56
N GLY A 47 17.12 12.49 11.13
CA GLY A 47 17.90 11.59 12.00
C GLY A 47 17.19 10.32 12.47
N ALA A 48 15.93 10.08 12.09
CA ALA A 48 15.38 8.72 12.08
C ALA A 48 16.29 7.85 11.20
N SER A 49 16.90 6.82 11.78
CA SER A 49 17.94 6.00 11.15
C SER A 49 17.45 5.35 9.85
N ARG A 50 17.61 6.03 8.71
CA ARG A 50 17.59 5.41 7.40
C ARG A 50 18.81 4.49 7.32
N GLN A 51 18.60 3.20 7.61
CA GLN A 51 19.70 2.25 7.49
C GLN A 51 20.01 2.07 6.00
N PRO A 52 21.27 2.22 5.58
CA PRO A 52 21.64 2.03 4.18
C PRO A 52 21.24 0.64 3.67
N GLY A 53 20.44 0.66 2.60
CA GLY A 53 20.77 -0.01 1.35
C GLY A 53 20.67 -1.53 1.28
N LEU A 54 19.92 -2.21 2.17
CA LEU A 54 19.54 -3.61 1.97
C LEU A 54 18.04 -3.78 2.14
N ARG A 55 17.33 -3.84 1.01
CA ARG A 55 15.88 -4.01 0.98
C ARG A 55 15.53 -5.46 0.69
N GLY A 56 15.00 -6.16 1.69
CA GLY A 56 14.48 -7.50 1.51
C GLY A 56 13.38 -7.52 0.43
N LEU A 57 13.28 -8.62 -0.30
CA LEU A 57 12.14 -8.84 -1.18
C LEU A 57 10.90 -9.15 -0.34
N THR A 58 9.75 -8.57 -0.71
CA THR A 58 8.46 -9.01 -0.16
C THR A 58 8.16 -10.45 -0.58
N ARG A 59 7.22 -11.15 0.06
CA ARG A 59 6.82 -12.51 -0.33
C ARG A 59 6.39 -12.57 -1.80
N PRO A 60 5.53 -11.65 -2.32
CA PRO A 60 5.23 -11.60 -3.75
C PRO A 60 6.45 -11.35 -4.63
N GLU A 61 7.31 -10.39 -4.28
CA GLU A 61 8.54 -10.09 -5.03
C GLU A 61 9.50 -11.30 -5.06
N LEU A 62 9.64 -12.02 -3.95
CA LEU A 62 10.46 -13.22 -3.84
C LEU A 62 9.87 -14.36 -4.69
N ALA A 63 8.55 -14.59 -4.63
CA ALA A 63 7.90 -15.64 -5.42
C ALA A 63 8.15 -15.43 -6.91
N ARG A 64 7.94 -14.20 -7.40
CA ARG A 64 8.17 -13.83 -8.79
C ARG A 64 9.65 -13.87 -9.19
N THR A 65 10.54 -13.49 -8.28
CA THR A 65 11.99 -13.59 -8.50
C THR A 65 12.43 -15.05 -8.67
N ILE A 66 11.93 -15.94 -7.81
CA ILE A 66 12.21 -17.37 -7.91
C ILE A 66 11.66 -17.95 -9.21
N GLU A 67 10.42 -17.60 -9.58
CA GLU A 67 9.79 -18.00 -10.82
C GLU A 67 10.62 -17.55 -12.04
N ASP A 68 11.00 -16.28 -12.12
CA ASP A 68 11.78 -15.74 -13.24
C ASP A 68 13.18 -16.37 -13.34
N VAL A 69 13.80 -16.70 -12.21
CA VAL A 69 15.15 -17.30 -12.16
C VAL A 69 15.15 -18.80 -12.44
N THR A 70 14.06 -19.51 -12.11
CA THR A 70 14.06 -20.99 -12.11
C THR A 70 12.99 -21.63 -12.99
N GLY A 71 11.98 -20.86 -13.42
CA GLY A 71 10.78 -21.36 -14.08
C GLY A 71 9.78 -22.06 -13.15
N VAL A 72 10.01 -22.03 -11.83
CA VAL A 72 9.18 -22.73 -10.83
C VAL A 72 8.46 -21.72 -9.95
N VAL A 73 7.15 -21.84 -9.84
CA VAL A 73 6.34 -21.08 -8.88
C VAL A 73 6.54 -21.67 -7.48
N PRO A 74 7.11 -20.93 -6.52
CA PRO A 74 7.32 -21.45 -5.17
C PRO A 74 6.05 -21.37 -4.31
N ASP A 75 5.92 -22.29 -3.36
CA ASP A 75 5.01 -22.12 -2.22
C ASP A 75 5.74 -21.39 -1.09
N LEU A 76 5.23 -20.21 -0.70
CA LEU A 76 5.80 -19.39 0.35
C LEU A 76 4.91 -19.31 1.59
N SER A 77 3.91 -20.18 1.74
CA SER A 77 2.95 -20.16 2.86
C SER A 77 3.62 -20.20 4.23
N ASP A 78 4.73 -20.95 4.33
CA ASP A 78 5.47 -21.17 5.58
C ASP A 78 6.46 -20.03 5.92
N LEU A 79 6.65 -19.06 5.03
CA LEU A 79 7.43 -17.86 5.34
C LEU A 79 6.59 -16.87 6.16
N PRO A 80 7.21 -16.19 7.16
CA PRO A 80 6.52 -15.15 7.89
C PRO A 80 6.05 -14.04 6.95
N GLU A 81 4.91 -13.44 7.29
CA GLU A 81 4.43 -12.24 6.61
C GLU A 81 5.46 -11.11 6.71
N ASN A 82 5.44 -10.27 5.68
CA ASN A 82 6.30 -9.10 5.66
C ASN A 82 5.80 -8.12 6.72
N PRO A 83 6.67 -7.56 7.57
CA PRO A 83 6.28 -6.43 8.39
C PRO A 83 5.89 -5.26 7.49
N GLU A 84 4.82 -4.59 7.88
CA GLU A 84 4.20 -3.52 7.11
C GLU A 84 4.30 -2.20 7.84
N ASP A 85 4.28 -1.13 7.05
CA ASP A 85 4.20 0.23 7.54
C ASP A 85 3.31 1.04 6.59
N TYR A 86 2.24 1.65 7.11
CA TYR A 86 1.14 2.21 6.30
C TYR A 86 0.61 1.21 5.27
N TYR A 87 0.46 -0.06 5.66
CA TYR A 87 0.05 -1.17 4.79
C TYR A 87 1.01 -1.46 3.61
N LEU A 88 2.14 -0.75 3.51
CA LEU A 88 3.19 -1.06 2.55
C LEU A 88 4.09 -2.15 3.12
N ALA A 89 4.04 -3.33 2.52
CA ALA A 89 4.87 -4.48 2.91
C ALA A 89 6.33 -4.38 2.47
N ASN A 90 6.73 -3.28 1.81
CA ASN A 90 7.99 -3.15 1.10
C ASN A 90 9.01 -2.20 1.76
N ASP A 91 8.80 -1.88 3.05
CA ASP A 91 9.67 -1.03 3.86
C ASP A 91 10.99 -1.74 4.24
N ALA A 92 12.12 -1.17 3.80
CA ALA A 92 13.45 -1.72 3.98
C ALA A 92 13.92 -1.79 5.45
N SER A 93 13.38 -0.94 6.34
CA SER A 93 13.76 -0.90 7.76
C SER A 93 13.25 -2.11 8.55
N GLN A 94 12.20 -2.77 8.06
CA GLN A 94 11.55 -3.87 8.75
C GLN A 94 11.86 -5.25 8.14
N LEU A 95 12.20 -5.30 6.84
CA LEU A 95 12.41 -6.53 6.07
C LEU A 95 13.75 -7.23 6.33
N THR A 96 13.92 -7.81 7.53
CA THR A 96 15.14 -8.53 7.90
C THR A 96 14.85 -9.97 8.34
N PHE A 97 15.52 -10.95 7.72
CA PHE A 97 15.48 -12.34 8.17
C PHE A 97 16.27 -12.49 9.47
N ARG A 98 15.61 -12.36 10.63
CA ARG A 98 16.27 -12.37 11.96
C ARG A 98 16.10 -13.66 12.74
N ASP A 99 15.17 -14.53 12.35
CA ASP A 99 14.86 -15.74 13.09
C ASP A 99 15.26 -17.04 12.35
N GLY A 100 15.55 -18.08 13.13
CA GLY A 100 15.96 -19.38 12.59
C GLY A 100 14.82 -20.21 12.01
N ALA A 101 13.55 -19.84 12.22
CA ALA A 101 12.41 -20.54 11.62
C ALA A 101 12.24 -20.10 10.16
N ALA A 102 12.26 -18.79 9.90
CA ALA A 102 12.23 -18.19 8.57
C ALA A 102 13.36 -18.71 7.69
N LEU A 103 14.60 -18.82 8.21
CA LEU A 103 15.72 -19.38 7.44
C LEU A 103 15.52 -20.86 7.10
N ARG A 104 14.91 -21.66 8.01
CA ARG A 104 14.60 -23.07 7.73
C ARG A 104 13.50 -23.21 6.68
N ALA A 105 12.43 -22.42 6.79
CA ALA A 105 11.37 -22.37 5.81
C ALA A 105 11.93 -21.97 4.43
N LEU A 106 12.75 -20.93 4.36
CA LEU A 106 13.40 -20.51 3.12
C LEU A 106 14.30 -21.60 2.53
N LEU A 107 15.06 -22.32 3.35
CA LEU A 107 15.86 -23.46 2.90
C LEU A 107 14.98 -24.60 2.36
N GLN A 108 13.83 -24.85 2.97
CA GLN A 108 12.86 -25.85 2.50
C GLN A 108 12.28 -25.46 1.14
N VAL A 109 11.84 -24.20 0.98
CA VAL A 109 11.39 -23.65 -0.31
C VAL A 109 12.49 -23.79 -1.36
N ALA A 110 13.70 -23.35 -1.06
CA ALA A 110 14.83 -23.45 -1.99
C ALA A 110 15.14 -24.90 -2.39
N THR A 111 14.99 -25.85 -1.47
CA THR A 111 15.16 -27.29 -1.75
C THR A 111 14.08 -27.80 -2.69
N GLN A 112 12.81 -27.46 -2.43
CA GLN A 112 11.68 -27.88 -3.26
C GLN A 112 11.77 -27.29 -4.67
N VAL A 113 12.06 -25.99 -4.77
CA VAL A 113 12.27 -25.29 -6.05
C VAL A 113 13.44 -25.91 -6.81
N ALA A 114 14.59 -26.07 -6.16
CA ALA A 114 15.77 -26.65 -6.81
C ALA A 114 15.56 -28.10 -7.24
N ALA A 115 14.66 -28.85 -6.58
CA ALA A 115 14.27 -30.21 -6.99
C ALA A 115 13.29 -30.22 -8.18
N ALA A 116 12.42 -29.21 -8.30
CA ALA A 116 11.44 -29.09 -9.37
C ALA A 116 12.01 -28.43 -10.65
N ALA A 117 13.03 -27.58 -10.51
CA ALA A 117 13.59 -26.81 -11.62
C ALA A 117 14.23 -27.69 -12.70
N ASP A 118 14.13 -27.26 -13.96
CA ASP A 118 14.86 -27.84 -15.09
C ASP A 118 16.31 -27.36 -15.08
N VAL A 119 17.17 -28.08 -14.36
CA VAL A 119 18.59 -27.73 -14.24
C VAL A 119 19.40 -27.93 -15.52
N ASP A 120 18.89 -28.69 -16.48
CA ASP A 120 19.52 -28.79 -17.81
C ASP A 120 19.28 -27.52 -18.61
N ALA A 121 18.12 -26.88 -18.47
CA ALA A 121 17.86 -25.57 -19.06
C ALA A 121 18.60 -24.44 -18.34
N LEU A 122 18.63 -24.45 -17.00
CA LEU A 122 19.25 -23.38 -16.20
C LEU A 122 20.79 -23.40 -16.26
N LEU A 123 21.37 -24.60 -16.25
CA LEU A 123 22.81 -24.84 -16.25
C LEU A 123 23.12 -25.91 -17.29
N PRO A 124 23.14 -25.57 -18.60
CA PRO A 124 23.32 -26.50 -19.72
C PRO A 124 24.77 -26.98 -19.87
N CYS A 125 25.36 -27.42 -18.77
CA CYS A 125 26.72 -27.93 -18.70
C CYS A 125 26.79 -29.31 -19.37
N ALA A 126 27.93 -29.63 -19.98
CA ALA A 126 28.17 -30.96 -20.54
C ALA A 126 28.46 -31.99 -19.43
N ALA A 127 29.70 -32.48 -19.33
CA ALA A 127 30.07 -33.38 -18.23
C ALA A 127 30.39 -32.62 -16.94
N ALA A 128 30.65 -31.32 -17.01
CA ALA A 128 31.13 -30.48 -15.92
C ALA A 128 30.80 -29.02 -16.26
N CYS A 129 30.25 -28.26 -15.31
CA CYS A 129 30.10 -26.82 -15.45
C CYS A 129 31.47 -26.13 -15.34
N THR A 130 31.77 -25.37 -16.37
CA THR A 130 32.83 -24.36 -16.39
C THR A 130 32.44 -23.15 -15.54
N ASP A 131 33.42 -22.29 -15.24
CA ASP A 131 33.15 -21.08 -14.48
C ASP A 131 32.25 -20.11 -15.26
N ALA A 132 32.39 -20.07 -16.59
CA ALA A 132 31.54 -19.27 -17.45
C ALA A 132 30.07 -19.71 -17.39
N GLU A 133 29.81 -21.02 -17.38
CA GLU A 133 28.43 -21.55 -17.29
C GLU A 133 27.81 -21.27 -15.92
N LEU A 134 28.57 -21.45 -14.82
CA LEU A 134 28.07 -21.09 -13.49
C LEU A 134 27.79 -19.59 -13.36
N ARG A 135 28.65 -18.74 -13.90
CA ARG A 135 28.43 -17.27 -13.91
C ARG A 135 27.24 -16.88 -14.78
N ALA A 136 27.05 -17.52 -15.93
CA ALA A 136 25.92 -17.27 -16.82
C ALA A 136 24.56 -17.54 -16.15
N TYR A 137 24.51 -18.40 -15.13
CA TYR A 137 23.33 -18.58 -14.29
C TYR A 137 23.29 -17.58 -13.11
N LEU A 138 24.38 -17.49 -12.34
CA LEU A 138 24.40 -16.74 -11.08
C LEU A 138 24.32 -15.22 -11.28
N GLU A 139 25.00 -14.67 -12.29
CA GLU A 139 25.07 -13.21 -12.48
C GLU A 139 23.73 -12.61 -12.92
N PRO A 140 22.95 -13.24 -13.83
CA PRO A 140 21.56 -12.86 -14.06
C PRO A 140 20.66 -13.01 -12.83
N ALA A 141 20.78 -14.11 -12.10
CA ALA A 141 19.96 -14.36 -10.91
C ALA A 141 20.19 -13.33 -9.79
N PHE A 142 21.42 -12.85 -9.64
CA PHE A 142 21.77 -11.82 -8.66
C PHE A 142 21.73 -10.40 -9.25
N VAL A 143 21.55 -10.27 -10.56
CA VAL A 143 21.58 -9.00 -11.31
C VAL A 143 22.87 -8.23 -11.01
N THR A 144 23.99 -8.94 -10.94
CA THR A 144 25.30 -8.34 -10.63
C THR A 144 26.42 -9.21 -11.16
N ARG A 145 27.54 -8.58 -11.54
CA ARG A 145 28.76 -9.33 -11.85
C ARG A 145 29.42 -9.77 -10.56
N LEU A 146 29.65 -11.07 -10.42
CA LEU A 146 30.24 -11.61 -9.20
C LEU A 146 31.73 -11.33 -9.15
N ALA A 147 32.19 -10.75 -8.04
CA ALA A 147 33.61 -10.74 -7.73
C ALA A 147 34.16 -12.17 -7.61
N ASP A 148 35.42 -12.39 -7.97
CA ASP A 148 36.03 -13.73 -7.98
C ASP A 148 35.95 -14.42 -6.62
N GLU A 149 36.06 -13.67 -5.52
CA GLU A 149 35.93 -14.20 -4.17
C GLU A 149 34.51 -14.72 -3.87
N ASP A 150 33.49 -13.96 -4.26
CA ASP A 150 32.09 -14.38 -4.09
C ASP A 150 31.77 -15.59 -4.96
N PHE A 151 32.24 -15.58 -6.21
CA PHE A 151 32.06 -16.69 -7.15
C PHE A 151 32.76 -17.97 -6.66
N ALA A 152 33.96 -17.86 -6.08
CA ALA A 152 34.73 -19.00 -5.58
C ALA A 152 33.95 -19.84 -4.55
N ARG A 153 33.02 -19.24 -3.79
CA ARG A 153 32.15 -19.97 -2.84
C ARG A 153 31.16 -20.90 -3.56
N TYR A 154 30.54 -20.42 -4.64
CA TYR A 154 29.63 -21.24 -5.46
C TYR A 154 30.38 -22.31 -6.25
N ARG A 155 31.56 -21.99 -6.78
CA ARG A 155 32.47 -22.94 -7.42
C ARG A 155 32.83 -24.10 -6.48
N ALA A 156 33.29 -23.76 -5.27
CA ALA A 156 33.68 -24.75 -4.27
C ALA A 156 32.49 -25.61 -3.79
N LEU A 157 31.29 -25.02 -3.69
CA LEU A 157 30.06 -25.77 -3.40
C LEU A 157 29.78 -26.80 -4.49
N TYR A 158 29.81 -26.38 -5.75
CA TYR A 158 29.57 -27.25 -6.88
C TYR A 158 30.62 -28.38 -6.96
N ASP A 159 31.92 -28.06 -6.83
CA ASP A 159 32.99 -29.07 -6.85
C ASP A 159 32.85 -30.12 -5.74
N ARG A 160 32.47 -29.68 -4.54
CA ARG A 160 32.16 -30.61 -3.44
C ARG A 160 30.97 -31.48 -3.76
N ALA A 161 29.87 -30.88 -4.20
CA ALA A 161 28.64 -31.59 -4.53
C ALA A 161 28.87 -32.61 -5.65
N ARG A 162 29.73 -32.33 -6.64
CA ARG A 162 30.13 -33.31 -7.66
C ARG A 162 30.93 -34.49 -7.12
N GLY A 163 31.74 -34.27 -6.08
CA GLY A 163 32.50 -35.33 -5.44
C GLY A 163 31.62 -36.29 -4.63
N GLU A 164 30.43 -35.83 -4.23
CA GLU A 164 29.53 -36.53 -3.31
C GLU A 164 28.22 -37.01 -3.99
N LEU A 165 27.77 -36.33 -5.05
CA LEU A 165 26.47 -36.48 -5.70
C LEU A 165 26.61 -36.62 -7.23
N SER A 166 25.49 -36.86 -7.93
CA SER A 166 25.44 -36.81 -9.39
C SER A 166 25.68 -35.40 -9.94
N GLU A 167 26.07 -35.30 -11.22
CA GLU A 167 26.24 -34.02 -11.92
C GLU A 167 24.98 -33.14 -11.87
N GLU A 168 23.81 -33.76 -12.05
CA GLU A 168 22.51 -33.09 -11.92
C GLU A 168 22.31 -32.52 -10.50
N ASN A 169 22.57 -33.32 -9.46
CA ASN A 169 22.40 -32.87 -8.08
C ASN A 169 23.45 -31.84 -7.67
N ALA A 170 24.65 -31.86 -8.27
CA ALA A 170 25.64 -30.81 -8.07
C ALA A 170 25.16 -29.46 -8.64
N ARG A 171 24.52 -29.45 -9.82
CA ARG A 171 23.88 -28.26 -10.38
C ARG A 171 22.69 -27.80 -9.53
N ARG A 172 21.84 -28.72 -9.06
CA ARG A 172 20.73 -28.40 -8.13
C ARG A 172 21.24 -27.76 -6.84
N ALA A 173 22.38 -28.19 -6.31
CA ALA A 173 23.00 -27.56 -5.14
C ALA A 173 23.38 -26.09 -5.38
N VAL A 174 23.84 -25.73 -6.58
CA VAL A 174 24.11 -24.34 -6.96
C VAL A 174 22.82 -23.53 -7.05
N VAL A 175 21.78 -24.08 -7.72
CA VAL A 175 20.45 -23.46 -7.80
C VAL A 175 19.92 -23.20 -6.38
N GLN A 176 19.87 -24.22 -5.53
CA GLN A 176 19.42 -24.09 -4.13
C GLN A 176 20.20 -23.02 -3.36
N ALA A 177 21.54 -23.00 -3.48
CA ALA A 177 22.37 -22.01 -2.79
C ALA A 177 22.17 -20.58 -3.32
N SER A 178 21.80 -20.42 -4.58
CA SER A 178 21.46 -19.10 -5.13
C SER A 178 20.17 -18.53 -4.52
N LEU A 179 19.17 -19.38 -4.30
CA LEU A 179 17.85 -18.97 -3.78
C LEU A 179 17.88 -18.50 -2.32
N ILE A 180 18.85 -18.98 -1.54
CA ILE A 180 19.06 -18.54 -0.15
C ILE A 180 20.17 -17.49 -0.03
N SER A 181 20.70 -17.01 -1.15
CA SER A 181 21.78 -16.02 -1.16
C SER A 181 21.25 -14.64 -0.79
N PRO A 182 21.94 -13.87 0.08
CA PRO A 182 21.62 -12.47 0.29
C PRO A 182 21.59 -11.64 -0.99
N LYS A 183 22.35 -12.03 -2.03
CA LYS A 183 22.38 -11.33 -3.33
C LYS A 183 21.07 -11.48 -4.12
N LEU A 184 20.28 -12.53 -3.84
CA LEU A 184 18.95 -12.74 -4.40
C LEU A 184 17.87 -12.17 -3.46
N LEU A 185 17.96 -12.49 -2.17
CA LEU A 185 16.95 -12.15 -1.16
C LEU A 185 16.84 -10.64 -0.86
N TYR A 186 17.90 -9.88 -1.11
CA TYR A 186 17.95 -8.45 -0.86
C TYR A 186 18.32 -7.70 -2.14
N ARG A 187 17.70 -6.54 -2.32
CA ARG A 187 18.15 -5.48 -3.25
C ARG A 187 19.12 -4.58 -2.52
N THR A 188 20.29 -4.36 -3.11
CA THR A 188 21.22 -3.38 -2.57
C THR A 188 20.87 -2.00 -3.12
N GLU A 189 20.84 -1.00 -2.25
CA GLU A 189 20.67 0.42 -2.58
C GLU A 189 21.74 1.23 -1.83
N LEU A 190 22.98 0.79 -1.94
CA LEU A 190 24.12 1.33 -1.18
C LEU A 190 24.77 2.53 -1.88
N GLY A 191 24.69 2.58 -3.21
CA GLY A 191 25.26 3.64 -4.02
C GLY A 191 26.79 3.65 -4.10
N GLY A 192 27.28 4.55 -4.95
CA GLY A 192 28.68 4.92 -5.06
C GLY A 192 29.10 5.94 -4.00
N SER A 193 30.35 6.41 -4.10
CA SER A 193 30.90 7.42 -3.18
C SER A 193 30.24 8.81 -3.30
N ASP A 194 29.47 9.03 -4.35
CA ASP A 194 28.72 10.24 -4.65
C ASP A 194 27.22 10.11 -4.32
N GLY A 195 26.82 9.02 -3.67
CA GLY A 195 25.45 8.74 -3.28
C GLY A 195 24.54 8.22 -4.39
N GLN A 196 25.02 8.18 -5.64
CA GLN A 196 24.23 7.66 -6.75
C GLN A 196 24.19 6.14 -6.74
N LEU A 197 23.02 5.55 -6.99
CA LEU A 197 22.88 4.11 -7.15
C LEU A 197 23.77 3.61 -8.27
N LEU A 198 24.44 2.47 -8.04
CA LEU A 198 25.17 1.80 -9.11
C LEU A 198 24.19 1.39 -10.23
N PRO A 199 24.60 1.30 -11.50
CA PRO A 199 23.70 0.93 -12.60
C PRO A 199 22.90 -0.35 -12.36
N THR A 200 23.50 -1.37 -11.71
CA THR A 200 22.79 -2.60 -11.32
C THR A 200 21.79 -2.40 -10.20
N GLU A 201 22.06 -1.51 -9.25
CA GLU A 201 21.13 -1.16 -8.17
C GLU A 201 19.94 -0.38 -8.74
N LEU A 202 20.20 0.60 -9.61
CA LEU A 202 19.18 1.39 -10.29
C LEU A 202 18.28 0.51 -11.17
N ALA A 203 18.85 -0.41 -11.96
CA ALA A 203 18.08 -1.36 -12.76
C ALA A 203 17.16 -2.24 -11.91
N ARG A 204 17.66 -2.74 -10.76
CA ARG A 204 16.82 -3.50 -9.82
C ARG A 204 15.72 -2.62 -9.25
N LYS A 205 16.05 -1.45 -8.71
CA LYS A 205 15.06 -0.54 -8.13
C LYS A 205 13.95 -0.20 -9.11
N LEU A 206 14.31 0.13 -10.36
CA LEU A 206 13.36 0.41 -11.43
C LEU A 206 12.49 -0.80 -11.76
N ALA A 207 13.07 -1.99 -11.97
CA ALA A 207 12.32 -3.19 -12.32
C ALA A 207 11.34 -3.63 -11.22
N TYR A 208 11.73 -3.57 -9.95
CA TYR A 208 10.83 -3.93 -8.86
C TYR A 208 9.78 -2.85 -8.58
N PHE A 209 10.10 -1.57 -8.77
CA PHE A 209 9.11 -0.51 -8.73
C PHE A 209 8.06 -0.67 -9.83
N ALA A 210 8.49 -0.96 -11.06
CA ALA A 210 7.60 -1.07 -12.22
C ALA A 210 6.85 -2.39 -12.28
N TRP A 211 7.48 -3.52 -11.90
CA TRP A 211 6.94 -4.88 -12.13
C TRP A 211 6.93 -5.77 -10.89
N GLY A 212 7.58 -5.35 -9.79
CA GLY A 212 7.78 -6.23 -8.62
C GLY A 212 8.60 -7.48 -8.95
N ARG A 213 9.49 -7.41 -9.95
CA ARG A 213 10.29 -8.52 -10.50
C ARG A 213 11.74 -8.08 -10.79
N PRO A 214 12.68 -9.02 -10.96
CA PRO A 214 14.02 -8.71 -11.47
C PRO A 214 13.98 -8.02 -12.84
N PRO A 215 15.02 -7.24 -13.21
CA PRO A 215 15.12 -6.65 -14.54
C PRO A 215 15.22 -7.74 -15.61
N ASP A 216 14.58 -7.48 -16.74
CA ASP A 216 14.68 -8.33 -17.91
C ASP A 216 16.07 -8.23 -18.56
N GLY A 217 16.28 -9.00 -19.64
CA GLY A 217 17.57 -9.03 -20.33
C GLY A 217 18.03 -7.66 -20.83
N ALA A 218 17.14 -6.84 -21.38
CA ALA A 218 17.50 -5.54 -21.93
C ALA A 218 17.98 -4.58 -20.83
N LEU A 219 17.19 -4.43 -19.76
CA LEU A 219 17.54 -3.54 -18.65
C LEU A 219 18.80 -4.02 -17.90
N ARG A 220 18.96 -5.34 -17.74
CA ARG A 220 20.15 -5.93 -17.11
C ARG A 220 21.41 -5.71 -17.94
N GLU A 221 21.36 -5.90 -19.26
CA GLU A 221 22.53 -5.64 -20.12
C GLU A 221 22.91 -4.16 -20.11
N ALA A 222 21.93 -3.25 -20.16
CA ALA A 222 22.18 -1.81 -20.05
C ALA A 222 22.83 -1.42 -18.71
N ALA A 223 22.46 -2.10 -17.63
CA ALA A 223 23.13 -1.93 -16.33
C ALA A 223 24.56 -2.49 -16.34
N PHE A 224 24.77 -3.63 -17.00
CA PHE A 224 26.05 -4.33 -17.05
C PHE A 224 27.08 -3.63 -17.94
N ASP A 225 26.68 -3.05 -19.07
CA ASP A 225 27.59 -2.30 -19.93
C ASP A 225 27.77 -0.83 -19.50
N GLY A 226 26.98 -0.39 -18.51
CA GLY A 226 27.01 0.95 -17.94
C GLY A 226 26.25 2.01 -18.74
N SER A 227 25.58 1.62 -19.84
CA SER A 227 24.78 2.54 -20.65
C SER A 227 23.57 3.10 -19.91
N LEU A 228 23.08 2.42 -18.86
CA LEU A 228 21.98 2.92 -18.03
C LEU A 228 22.33 4.22 -17.27
N ALA A 229 23.61 4.60 -17.18
CA ALA A 229 24.02 5.90 -16.65
C ALA A 229 23.72 7.07 -17.61
N ASP A 230 23.50 6.79 -18.90
CA ASP A 230 23.05 7.79 -19.86
C ASP A 230 21.57 8.12 -19.63
N ALA A 231 21.26 9.41 -19.53
CA ALA A 231 19.92 9.87 -19.19
C ALA A 231 18.87 9.48 -20.25
N ALA A 232 19.24 9.46 -21.54
CA ALA A 232 18.30 9.11 -22.61
C ALA A 232 18.05 7.60 -22.66
N VAL A 233 19.08 6.78 -22.38
CA VAL A 233 18.91 5.32 -22.22
C VAL A 233 18.02 5.00 -21.02
N TYR A 234 18.27 5.64 -19.88
CA TYR A 234 17.45 5.44 -18.69
C TYR A 234 15.99 5.85 -18.90
N GLU A 235 15.75 7.02 -19.50
CA GLU A 235 14.39 7.48 -19.81
C GLU A 235 13.65 6.54 -20.76
N ALA A 236 14.33 6.03 -21.79
CA ALA A 236 13.75 5.04 -22.69
C ALA A 236 13.40 3.71 -21.99
N GLU A 237 14.23 3.26 -21.04
CA GLU A 237 13.93 2.08 -20.23
C GLU A 237 12.76 2.32 -19.27
N VAL A 238 12.66 3.48 -18.63
CA VAL A 238 11.50 3.86 -17.81
C VAL A 238 10.22 3.78 -18.64
N ASP A 239 10.20 4.41 -19.82
CA ASP A 239 9.03 4.42 -20.71
C ASP A 239 8.66 3.01 -21.19
N ARG A 240 9.67 2.20 -21.53
CA ARG A 240 9.48 0.80 -21.94
C ARG A 240 8.88 -0.04 -20.81
N LEU A 241 9.39 0.12 -19.58
CA LEU A 241 8.93 -0.63 -18.43
C LEU A 241 7.47 -0.29 -18.09
N LEU A 242 7.11 1.00 -18.10
CA LEU A 242 5.76 1.46 -17.79
C LEU A 242 4.72 1.14 -18.88
N ALA A 243 5.16 0.91 -20.12
CA ALA A 243 4.31 0.44 -21.20
C ALA A 243 4.03 -1.07 -21.15
N ASP A 244 4.76 -1.83 -20.32
CA ASP A 244 4.61 -3.27 -20.20
C ASP A 244 3.36 -3.64 -19.37
N PRO A 245 2.58 -4.67 -19.76
CA PRO A 245 1.41 -5.12 -19.01
C PRO A 245 1.69 -5.45 -17.53
N ARG A 246 2.91 -5.83 -17.17
CA ARG A 246 3.30 -6.10 -15.78
C ARG A 246 3.19 -4.87 -14.88
N THR A 247 3.30 -3.66 -15.43
CA THR A 247 3.09 -2.42 -14.66
C THR A 247 1.65 -2.26 -14.22
N ARG A 248 0.68 -2.79 -14.98
CA ARG A 248 -0.72 -2.82 -14.57
C ARG A 248 -0.94 -3.59 -13.30
N GLU A 249 -0.38 -4.79 -13.23
CA GLU A 249 -0.43 -5.60 -12.01
C GLU A 249 0.25 -4.90 -10.83
N ARG A 250 1.38 -4.22 -11.08
CA ARG A 250 2.10 -3.52 -10.01
C ARG A 250 1.37 -2.30 -9.48
N MET A 251 0.66 -1.56 -10.32
CA MET A 251 -0.20 -0.43 -9.88
C MET A 251 -1.46 -0.92 -9.17
N ILE A 252 -2.02 -2.09 -9.56
CA ILE A 252 -3.09 -2.73 -8.81
C ILE A 252 -2.60 -3.09 -7.40
N GLU A 253 -1.42 -3.70 -7.27
CA GLU A 253 -0.80 -3.97 -5.96
C GLU A 253 -0.64 -2.68 -5.13
N LEU A 254 -0.19 -1.57 -5.72
CA LEU A 254 -0.12 -0.28 -5.02
C LEU A 254 -1.47 0.15 -4.45
N VAL A 255 -2.57 0.00 -5.19
CA VAL A 255 -3.90 0.40 -4.71
C VAL A 255 -4.39 -0.51 -3.59
N PHE A 256 -4.11 -1.81 -3.68
CA PHE A 256 -4.41 -2.78 -2.62
C PHE A 256 -3.63 -2.46 -1.35
N ASP A 257 -2.32 -2.21 -1.46
CA ASP A 257 -1.46 -1.80 -0.35
C ASP A 257 -1.93 -0.45 0.22
N TRP A 258 -2.19 0.56 -0.63
CA TRP A 258 -2.63 1.90 -0.20
C TRP A 258 -3.91 1.84 0.65
N LEU A 259 -4.88 1.04 0.24
CA LEU A 259 -6.15 0.94 0.94
C LEU A 259 -6.17 -0.22 1.95
N GLY A 260 -5.06 -0.94 2.12
CA GLY A 260 -4.94 -2.07 3.05
C GLY A 260 -5.95 -3.21 2.80
N LEU A 261 -6.24 -3.53 1.53
CA LEU A 261 -7.30 -4.46 1.14
C LEU A 261 -6.96 -5.94 1.35
N ASP A 262 -5.73 -6.26 1.74
CA ASP A 262 -5.29 -7.62 2.05
C ASP A 262 -5.09 -7.86 3.56
N HIS A 263 -5.38 -6.87 4.42
CA HIS A 263 -5.07 -6.92 5.87
C HIS A 263 -6.28 -7.16 6.77
N PHE A 264 -7.25 -7.93 6.29
CA PHE A 264 -8.44 -8.25 7.08
C PHE A 264 -9.00 -9.62 6.75
N ASP A 265 -9.71 -10.20 7.72
CA ASP A 265 -10.41 -11.46 7.53
C ASP A 265 -11.76 -11.20 6.83
N LEU A 266 -11.72 -11.15 5.49
CA LEU A 266 -12.92 -11.01 4.66
C LEU A 266 -13.82 -12.24 4.77
N GLN A 267 -13.24 -13.44 4.77
CA GLN A 267 -13.98 -14.71 4.89
C GLN A 267 -14.90 -14.72 6.10
N SER A 268 -14.41 -14.35 7.30
CA SER A 268 -15.25 -14.31 8.49
C SER A 268 -16.45 -13.36 8.33
N LYS A 269 -16.27 -12.21 7.65
CA LYS A 269 -17.35 -11.24 7.38
C LYS A 269 -18.36 -11.76 6.37
N VAL A 270 -17.88 -12.39 5.29
CA VAL A 270 -18.71 -13.03 4.25
C VAL A 270 -19.58 -14.11 4.87
N LEU A 271 -18.98 -15.01 5.67
CA LEU A 271 -19.67 -16.09 6.36
C LEU A 271 -20.68 -15.58 7.39
N ALA A 272 -20.31 -14.59 8.20
CA ALA A 272 -21.22 -13.96 9.18
C ALA A 272 -22.42 -13.27 8.50
N SER A 273 -22.27 -12.89 7.23
CA SER A 273 -23.28 -12.23 6.42
C SER A 273 -24.15 -13.19 5.60
N GLU A 274 -23.96 -14.50 5.82
CA GLU A 274 -24.63 -15.61 5.12
C GLU A 274 -24.41 -15.59 3.59
N LEU A 275 -23.29 -15.04 3.15
CA LEU A 275 -22.89 -15.03 1.74
C LEU A 275 -22.01 -16.25 1.41
N PRO A 276 -22.01 -16.73 0.14
CA PRO A 276 -21.08 -17.76 -0.30
C PRO A 276 -19.62 -17.35 -0.12
N PRO A 277 -18.72 -18.23 0.35
CA PRO A 277 -17.29 -17.95 0.49
C PRO A 277 -16.63 -17.40 -0.79
N GLU A 278 -17.14 -17.82 -1.95
CA GLU A 278 -16.63 -17.46 -3.28
C GLU A 278 -16.81 -15.96 -3.61
N VAL A 279 -17.71 -15.25 -2.92
CA VAL A 279 -17.96 -13.81 -3.11
C VAL A 279 -16.68 -12.99 -2.88
N GLU A 280 -15.79 -13.44 -2.00
CA GLU A 280 -14.50 -12.76 -1.75
C GLU A 280 -13.66 -12.64 -3.04
N ALA A 281 -13.56 -13.73 -3.80
CA ALA A 281 -12.82 -13.71 -5.06
C ALA A 281 -13.45 -12.73 -6.06
N SER A 282 -14.78 -12.63 -6.06
CA SER A 282 -15.49 -11.67 -6.90
C SER A 282 -15.22 -10.22 -6.48
N MET A 283 -15.27 -9.92 -5.17
CA MET A 283 -14.94 -8.60 -4.62
C MET A 283 -13.50 -8.16 -4.97
N VAL A 284 -12.54 -9.06 -4.86
CA VAL A 284 -11.14 -8.81 -5.25
C VAL A 284 -11.03 -8.54 -6.75
N GLU A 285 -11.64 -9.38 -7.58
CA GLU A 285 -11.57 -9.24 -9.04
C GLU A 285 -12.26 -7.96 -9.54
N GLU A 286 -13.35 -7.52 -8.92
CA GLU A 286 -13.99 -6.23 -9.22
C GLU A 286 -13.01 -5.07 -9.07
N VAL A 287 -12.35 -4.96 -7.91
CA VAL A 287 -11.41 -3.86 -7.64
C VAL A 287 -10.23 -3.91 -8.61
N ARG A 288 -9.69 -5.11 -8.88
CA ARG A 288 -8.60 -5.30 -9.86
C ARG A 288 -9.01 -4.82 -11.25
N ARG A 289 -10.23 -5.15 -11.70
CA ARG A 289 -10.79 -4.70 -12.98
C ARG A 289 -10.96 -3.19 -13.03
N MET A 290 -11.56 -2.61 -11.98
CA MET A 290 -11.79 -1.16 -11.89
C MET A 290 -10.46 -0.40 -11.95
N VAL A 291 -9.49 -0.73 -11.10
CA VAL A 291 -8.16 -0.09 -11.10
C VAL A 291 -7.50 -0.25 -12.46
N GLY A 292 -7.49 -1.47 -13.00
CA GLY A 292 -6.90 -1.75 -14.29
C GLY A 292 -7.57 -1.00 -15.45
N ARG A 293 -8.87 -0.70 -15.38
CA ARG A 293 -9.62 0.04 -16.40
C ARG A 293 -9.39 1.53 -16.29
N GLU A 294 -9.58 2.09 -15.09
CA GLU A 294 -9.55 3.54 -14.88
C GLU A 294 -8.13 4.12 -15.05
N LEU A 295 -7.09 3.42 -14.57
CA LEU A 295 -5.69 3.86 -14.70
C LEU A 295 -5.13 3.74 -16.13
N TRP A 296 -5.80 2.99 -17.01
CA TRP A 296 -5.44 2.85 -18.44
C TRP A 296 -6.47 3.50 -19.39
N SER A 297 -7.44 4.22 -18.86
CA SER A 297 -8.40 5.02 -19.64
C SER A 297 -7.71 6.23 -20.30
N GLU A 298 -8.44 7.04 -21.07
CA GLU A 298 -7.88 8.26 -21.66
C GLU A 298 -7.42 9.29 -20.60
N ASN A 299 -8.04 9.28 -19.42
CA ASN A 299 -7.76 10.23 -18.34
C ASN A 299 -6.80 9.69 -17.27
N ARG A 300 -6.52 8.37 -17.24
CA ARG A 300 -5.54 7.67 -16.36
C ARG A 300 -5.47 8.14 -14.90
N GLY A 301 -6.58 8.65 -14.40
CA GLY A 301 -6.56 9.60 -13.29
C GLY A 301 -7.00 8.99 -11.98
N LEU A 302 -6.34 9.34 -10.87
CA LEU A 302 -6.84 9.05 -9.51
C LEU A 302 -8.30 9.48 -9.34
N ARG A 303 -8.67 10.65 -9.87
CA ARG A 303 -10.05 11.13 -9.86
C ARG A 303 -11.00 10.17 -10.56
N ALA A 304 -10.66 9.67 -11.73
CA ALA A 304 -11.52 8.72 -12.47
C ALA A 304 -11.71 7.43 -11.67
N LEU A 305 -10.65 6.91 -11.05
CA LEU A 305 -10.72 5.74 -10.17
C LEU A 305 -11.66 5.96 -8.97
N LEU A 306 -11.61 7.14 -8.35
CA LEU A 306 -12.46 7.48 -7.22
C LEU A 306 -13.91 7.76 -7.64
N THR A 307 -14.14 8.33 -8.82
CA THR A 307 -15.45 8.89 -9.21
C THR A 307 -16.22 8.10 -10.27
N THR A 308 -15.66 7.02 -10.81
CA THR A 308 -16.31 6.23 -11.87
C THR A 308 -17.74 5.82 -11.50
N GLU A 309 -18.66 5.95 -12.46
CA GLU A 309 -20.09 5.68 -12.30
C GLU A 309 -20.49 4.27 -12.76
N THR A 310 -19.50 3.45 -13.11
CA THR A 310 -19.68 2.08 -13.59
C THR A 310 -18.70 1.15 -12.90
N THR A 311 -19.12 -0.10 -12.71
CA THR A 311 -18.25 -1.18 -12.24
C THR A 311 -18.52 -2.44 -13.05
N GLU A 312 -17.68 -3.45 -12.91
CA GLU A 312 -17.92 -4.77 -13.49
C GLU A 312 -18.25 -5.74 -12.35
N VAL A 313 -19.37 -6.44 -12.46
CA VAL A 313 -19.83 -7.42 -11.45
C VAL A 313 -20.18 -8.74 -12.10
N ASP A 314 -20.02 -9.83 -11.36
CA ASP A 314 -20.65 -11.12 -11.65
C ASP A 314 -22.01 -11.23 -10.92
N GLY A 315 -22.66 -12.41 -11.00
CA GLY A 315 -23.95 -12.60 -10.33
C GLY A 315 -23.90 -12.56 -8.81
N MET A 316 -22.80 -13.00 -8.22
CA MET A 316 -22.59 -12.94 -6.76
C MET A 316 -22.49 -11.49 -6.27
N LEU A 317 -21.71 -10.66 -6.97
CA LEU A 317 -21.61 -9.24 -6.66
C LEU A 317 -22.89 -8.49 -6.97
N ALA A 318 -23.62 -8.82 -8.03
CA ALA A 318 -24.91 -8.19 -8.31
C ALA A 318 -25.89 -8.31 -7.13
N GLU A 319 -25.90 -9.46 -6.44
CA GLU A 319 -26.67 -9.67 -5.20
C GLU A 319 -26.17 -8.78 -4.04
N VAL A 320 -24.85 -8.61 -3.89
CA VAL A 320 -24.26 -7.73 -2.87
C VAL A 320 -24.59 -6.25 -3.15
N TYR A 321 -24.54 -5.85 -4.40
CA TYR A 321 -24.89 -4.51 -4.84
C TYR A 321 -26.40 -4.23 -4.73
N GLY A 322 -27.24 -5.27 -4.79
CA GLY A 322 -28.70 -5.14 -4.79
C GLY A 322 -29.24 -4.62 -6.12
N ILE A 323 -28.56 -4.93 -7.24
CA ILE A 323 -28.91 -4.48 -8.58
C ILE A 323 -29.38 -5.64 -9.46
N GLU A 324 -30.16 -5.34 -10.49
CA GLU A 324 -30.36 -6.28 -11.59
C GLU A 324 -29.04 -6.40 -12.38
N GLY A 325 -28.47 -7.60 -12.41
CA GLY A 325 -27.15 -7.86 -13.00
C GLY A 325 -27.05 -9.23 -13.67
N PRO A 326 -25.85 -9.61 -14.13
CA PRO A 326 -25.63 -10.94 -14.70
C PRO A 326 -25.99 -12.03 -13.69
N SER A 327 -26.37 -13.22 -14.16
CA SER A 327 -26.75 -14.34 -13.30
C SER A 327 -25.69 -15.45 -13.25
N GLY A 328 -24.47 -15.17 -13.70
CA GLY A 328 -23.39 -16.15 -13.82
C GLY A 328 -22.03 -15.57 -13.48
N ASP A 329 -20.98 -16.35 -13.73
CA ASP A 329 -19.61 -16.05 -13.28
C ASP A 329 -18.89 -15.02 -14.17
N ALA A 330 -19.53 -14.57 -15.25
CA ALA A 330 -18.97 -13.56 -16.14
C ALA A 330 -19.17 -12.17 -15.55
N PHE A 331 -18.09 -11.41 -15.49
CA PHE A 331 -18.12 -10.00 -15.13
C PHE A 331 -18.70 -9.17 -16.29
N GLU A 332 -19.74 -8.40 -15.99
CA GLU A 332 -20.39 -7.49 -16.92
C GLU A 332 -20.43 -6.07 -16.35
N GLU A 333 -20.27 -5.08 -17.22
CA GLU A 333 -20.34 -3.67 -16.84
C GLU A 333 -21.77 -3.29 -16.44
N VAL A 334 -21.89 -2.64 -15.28
CA VAL A 334 -23.15 -2.15 -14.71
C VAL A 334 -23.01 -0.69 -14.29
N SER A 335 -24.12 0.04 -14.30
CA SER A 335 -24.17 1.40 -13.80
C SER A 335 -24.37 1.42 -12.28
N LEU A 336 -23.65 2.30 -11.59
CA LEU A 336 -23.83 2.60 -10.17
C LEU A 336 -24.93 3.64 -9.92
N ALA A 337 -25.55 4.19 -10.96
CA ALA A 337 -26.59 5.19 -10.83
C ALA A 337 -27.76 4.69 -9.98
N GLY A 338 -28.13 5.46 -8.95
CA GLY A 338 -29.22 5.10 -8.03
C GLY A 338 -28.85 4.10 -6.93
N THR A 339 -27.58 3.70 -6.82
CA THR A 339 -27.10 2.78 -5.76
C THR A 339 -26.46 3.49 -4.56
N GLU A 340 -26.41 4.83 -4.57
CA GLU A 340 -25.62 5.67 -3.65
C GLU A 340 -24.09 5.49 -3.74
N ARG A 341 -23.62 4.60 -4.61
CA ARG A 341 -22.19 4.31 -4.79
C ARG A 341 -21.55 5.16 -5.87
N ARG A 342 -20.24 5.35 -5.72
CA ARG A 342 -19.37 6.03 -6.66
C ARG A 342 -17.93 5.52 -6.50
N GLY A 343 -17.36 5.04 -7.60
CA GLY A 343 -15.99 4.54 -7.73
C GLY A 343 -15.44 3.70 -6.57
N LEU A 344 -14.12 3.72 -6.45
CA LEU A 344 -13.35 2.73 -5.67
C LEU A 344 -13.76 2.65 -4.19
N LEU A 345 -13.95 3.80 -3.53
CA LEU A 345 -14.17 3.86 -2.07
C LEU A 345 -15.52 3.27 -1.62
N THR A 346 -16.42 3.01 -2.56
CA THR A 346 -17.75 2.44 -2.28
C THR A 346 -17.90 1.00 -2.80
N THR A 347 -16.81 0.38 -3.25
CA THR A 347 -16.82 -1.05 -3.60
C THR A 347 -17.01 -1.90 -2.34
N PRO A 348 -17.69 -3.05 -2.45
CA PRO A 348 -17.85 -3.97 -1.32
C PRO A 348 -16.53 -4.36 -0.65
N LEU A 349 -15.45 -4.55 -1.43
CA LEU A 349 -14.14 -4.91 -0.87
C LEU A 349 -13.61 -3.84 0.09
N VAL A 350 -13.59 -2.56 -0.34
CA VAL A 350 -13.12 -1.44 0.49
C VAL A 350 -14.02 -1.25 1.71
N LEU A 351 -15.34 -1.31 1.52
CA LEU A 351 -16.30 -1.17 2.61
C LEU A 351 -16.21 -2.29 3.64
N ALA A 352 -15.87 -3.50 3.19
CA ALA A 352 -15.63 -4.65 4.04
C ALA A 352 -14.27 -4.57 4.73
N ALA A 353 -13.22 -4.13 4.05
CA ALA A 353 -11.88 -3.97 4.64
C ALA A 353 -11.90 -3.12 5.90
N HIS A 354 -12.69 -2.03 5.87
CA HIS A 354 -12.74 -1.04 6.95
C HIS A 354 -14.02 -1.13 7.80
N SER A 355 -14.52 -2.35 8.02
CA SER A 355 -15.67 -2.64 8.88
C SER A 355 -15.35 -3.65 9.99
N LYS A 356 -16.19 -3.68 11.03
CA LYS A 356 -16.21 -4.77 12.01
C LYS A 356 -16.82 -6.01 11.38
N GLU A 357 -16.65 -7.16 12.03
CA GLU A 357 -17.29 -8.41 11.62
C GLU A 357 -18.81 -8.27 11.50
N MET A 358 -19.43 -7.49 12.39
CA MET A 358 -20.87 -7.27 12.45
C MET A 358 -21.21 -5.82 12.83
N GLY A 359 -22.37 -5.35 12.37
CA GLY A 359 -22.97 -4.07 12.75
C GLY A 359 -22.35 -2.84 12.07
N ARG A 360 -22.85 -1.66 12.46
CA ARG A 360 -22.44 -0.35 11.90
C ARG A 360 -20.99 -0.01 12.28
N SER A 361 -20.24 0.51 11.31
CA SER A 361 -18.78 0.75 11.45
C SER A 361 -18.31 2.13 10.95
N PRO A 362 -19.04 3.23 11.18
CA PRO A 362 -18.63 4.53 10.63
C PRO A 362 -17.30 5.02 11.20
N MET A 363 -16.93 4.63 12.43
CA MET A 363 -15.67 5.09 13.03
C MET A 363 -14.44 4.41 12.41
N GLN A 364 -14.55 3.14 12.02
CA GLN A 364 -13.46 2.46 11.32
C GLN A 364 -13.31 2.97 9.90
N ARG A 365 -14.43 3.21 9.19
CA ARG A 365 -14.41 3.84 7.86
C ARG A 365 -13.90 5.28 7.92
N GLY A 366 -14.26 6.02 8.97
CA GLY A 366 -13.75 7.36 9.22
C GLY A 366 -12.25 7.35 9.49
N HIS A 367 -11.76 6.40 10.29
CA HIS A 367 -10.34 6.24 10.56
C HIS A 367 -9.58 5.92 9.28
N PHE A 368 -10.09 4.99 8.47
CA PHE A 368 -9.54 4.70 7.14
C PHE A 368 -9.46 5.96 6.25
N LEU A 369 -10.53 6.75 6.17
CA LEU A 369 -10.52 7.97 5.35
C LEU A 369 -9.47 8.98 5.83
N VAL A 370 -9.37 9.17 7.14
CA VAL A 370 -8.44 10.14 7.73
C VAL A 370 -6.99 9.67 7.61
N SER A 371 -6.71 8.44 8.01
CA SER A 371 -5.36 7.89 8.10
C SER A 371 -4.80 7.48 6.74
N GLU A 372 -5.60 6.82 5.89
CA GLU A 372 -5.10 6.19 4.65
C GLU A 372 -5.43 6.97 3.40
N VAL A 373 -6.62 7.60 3.33
CA VAL A 373 -7.04 8.35 2.14
C VAL A 373 -6.54 9.81 2.18
N MET A 374 -6.45 10.40 3.37
CA MET A 374 -5.98 11.79 3.56
C MET A 374 -4.60 11.88 4.22
N CYS A 375 -4.01 10.77 4.66
CA CYS A 375 -2.69 10.73 5.32
C CYS A 375 -2.60 11.67 6.54
N LEU A 376 -3.71 11.90 7.23
CA LEU A 376 -3.75 12.68 8.46
C LEU A 376 -3.44 11.75 9.63
N GLY A 377 -2.48 12.14 10.47
CA GLY A 377 -2.19 11.43 11.71
C GLY A 377 -3.18 11.77 12.83
N PHE A 378 -3.40 10.81 13.73
CA PHE A 378 -3.80 11.11 15.11
C PHE A 378 -2.52 11.15 15.94
N GLY A 379 -2.16 12.32 16.45
CA GLY A 379 -0.97 12.49 17.28
C GLY A 379 -0.95 11.56 18.51
N PRO A 380 0.21 11.39 19.16
CA PRO A 380 0.33 10.59 20.37
C PRO A 380 -0.54 11.10 21.54
N GLU A 381 -0.95 12.38 21.53
CA GLU A 381 -1.87 12.98 22.49
C GLU A 381 -3.28 12.41 22.46
N PHE A 382 -3.67 11.71 21.40
CA PHE A 382 -5.02 11.18 21.25
C PHE A 382 -5.28 9.93 22.12
N GLY A 383 -4.23 9.23 22.57
CA GLY A 383 -4.30 8.10 23.50
C GLY A 383 -5.10 6.88 23.01
N GLU A 384 -5.10 5.79 23.78
CA GLU A 384 -6.04 4.68 23.56
C GLU A 384 -7.36 4.99 24.28
N VAL A 385 -8.40 5.34 23.52
CA VAL A 385 -9.74 5.57 24.06
C VAL A 385 -10.61 4.34 23.87
N THR A 386 -10.73 3.50 24.90
CA THR A 386 -11.72 2.41 24.94
C THR A 386 -13.05 2.94 25.48
N ALA A 387 -13.73 3.79 24.71
CA ALA A 387 -15.06 4.27 25.04
C ALA A 387 -16.10 3.45 24.29
N MET A 388 -16.99 2.80 25.04
CA MET A 388 -18.18 2.16 24.48
C MET A 388 -19.35 3.13 24.64
N LEU A 389 -20.19 3.24 23.61
CA LEU A 389 -21.43 4.00 23.72
C LEU A 389 -22.24 3.50 24.93
N SER A 390 -22.94 4.43 25.58
CA SER A 390 -23.87 4.09 26.66
C SER A 390 -24.90 3.08 26.15
N ALA A 391 -25.14 2.00 26.90
CA ALA A 391 -26.23 1.08 26.62
C ALA A 391 -27.61 1.76 26.77
N ASP A 392 -27.67 2.87 27.52
CA ASP A 392 -28.85 3.71 27.66
C ASP A 392 -28.75 4.89 26.68
N ALA A 393 -29.25 4.68 25.46
CA ALA A 393 -29.33 5.69 24.41
C ALA A 393 -30.58 6.57 24.52
N GLY A 394 -31.57 6.17 25.34
CA GLY A 394 -32.91 6.74 25.31
C GLY A 394 -33.56 6.60 23.92
N ASP A 395 -34.23 7.66 23.47
CA ASP A 395 -34.86 7.73 22.14
C ASP A 395 -33.91 8.18 21.03
N ARG A 396 -32.60 8.36 21.33
CA ARG A 396 -31.63 8.85 20.35
C ARG A 396 -31.24 7.76 19.36
N THR A 397 -31.14 8.16 18.10
CA THR A 397 -30.59 7.35 17.01
C THR A 397 -29.11 7.07 17.22
N PHE A 398 -28.59 6.09 16.48
CA PHE A 398 -27.15 5.81 16.46
C PHE A 398 -26.34 7.04 15.99
N ARG A 399 -26.81 7.76 14.97
CA ARG A 399 -26.19 8.99 14.46
C ARG A 399 -26.11 10.09 15.52
N GLU A 400 -27.22 10.35 16.22
CA GLU A 400 -27.28 11.39 17.27
C GLU A 400 -26.31 11.12 18.41
N GLN A 401 -26.15 9.86 18.83
CA GLN A 401 -25.20 9.49 19.88
C GLN A 401 -23.75 9.87 19.55
N PHE A 402 -23.34 9.77 18.28
CA PHE A 402 -22.00 10.18 17.83
C PHE A 402 -21.88 11.68 17.54
N ALA A 403 -22.99 12.35 17.18
CA ALA A 403 -23.01 13.79 16.99
C ALA A 403 -22.71 14.53 18.30
N ASP A 404 -23.28 14.07 19.42
CA ASP A 404 -23.04 14.64 20.74
C ASP A 404 -21.53 14.65 21.09
N LEU A 405 -20.80 13.60 20.70
CA LEU A 405 -19.36 13.45 20.97
C LEU A 405 -18.49 14.53 20.31
N GLN A 406 -18.96 15.21 19.25
CA GLN A 406 -18.23 16.30 18.61
C GLN A 406 -18.12 17.57 19.46
N THR A 407 -18.90 17.64 20.54
CA THR A 407 -18.98 18.80 21.44
C THR A 407 -18.42 18.53 22.83
N VAL A 408 -18.02 17.28 23.12
CA VAL A 408 -17.59 16.86 24.45
C VAL A 408 -16.11 16.49 24.43
N GLU A 409 -15.31 17.14 25.26
CA GLU A 409 -13.91 16.77 25.45
C GLU A 409 -13.76 15.49 26.31
N PRO A 410 -12.78 14.61 26.00
CA PRO A 410 -11.81 14.69 24.91
C PRO A 410 -12.30 14.07 23.58
N CYS A 411 -13.56 13.60 23.52
CA CYS A 411 -14.09 12.86 22.36
C CYS A 411 -14.15 13.69 21.07
N ASN A 412 -14.37 15.01 21.20
CA ASN A 412 -14.41 15.95 20.08
C ASN A 412 -13.11 16.00 19.28
N ASN A 413 -11.97 15.64 19.88
CA ASN A 413 -10.67 15.58 19.21
C ASN A 413 -10.68 14.61 18.02
N CYS A 414 -11.36 13.47 18.16
CA CYS A 414 -11.49 12.50 17.07
C CYS A 414 -12.81 12.66 16.31
N HIS A 415 -13.93 12.84 17.01
CA HIS A 415 -15.26 12.75 16.40
C HIS A 415 -15.62 13.91 15.47
N ARG A 416 -14.91 15.05 15.54
CA ARG A 416 -15.06 16.12 14.53
C ARG A 416 -14.60 15.70 13.14
N THR A 417 -13.62 14.80 13.07
CA THR A 417 -13.04 14.33 11.81
C THR A 417 -13.54 12.93 11.47
N LEU A 418 -13.50 11.97 12.40
CA LEU A 418 -13.88 10.57 12.17
C LEU A 418 -15.36 10.38 11.80
N ASN A 419 -16.25 11.28 12.23
CA ASN A 419 -17.66 11.19 11.88
C ASN A 419 -17.93 11.36 10.37
N ALA A 420 -16.93 11.77 9.60
CA ALA A 420 -16.89 11.64 8.15
C ALA A 420 -17.23 10.23 7.63
N GLY A 421 -16.83 9.19 8.35
CA GLY A 421 -17.09 7.80 7.95
C GLY A 421 -18.56 7.41 7.93
N PHE A 422 -19.45 8.25 8.47
CA PHE A 422 -20.89 8.09 8.29
C PHE A 422 -21.34 8.22 6.83
N ALA A 423 -20.55 8.87 5.97
CA ALA A 423 -20.74 8.88 4.52
C ALA A 423 -21.05 7.48 3.97
N PHE A 424 -20.42 6.44 4.53
CA PHE A 424 -20.55 5.06 4.07
C PHE A 424 -21.40 4.19 4.97
N ASP A 425 -22.03 4.71 6.01
CA ASP A 425 -22.74 3.89 7.01
C ASP A 425 -24.09 3.35 6.50
N LEU A 426 -24.48 3.74 5.28
CA LEU A 426 -25.56 3.10 4.53
C LEU A 426 -25.23 1.64 4.16
N PHE A 427 -23.96 1.25 4.19
CA PHE A 427 -23.52 -0.08 3.80
C PHE A 427 -23.17 -0.96 5.01
N ASP A 428 -23.53 -2.23 4.98
CA ASP A 428 -23.21 -3.22 6.01
C ASP A 428 -21.73 -3.64 5.99
N ASN A 429 -21.36 -4.61 6.83
CA ASN A 429 -20.00 -5.10 7.01
C ASN A 429 -19.41 -5.79 5.76
N VAL A 430 -20.24 -6.19 4.79
CA VAL A 430 -19.82 -6.74 3.48
C VAL A 430 -20.17 -5.80 2.33
N GLY A 431 -20.52 -4.55 2.66
CA GLY A 431 -20.81 -3.52 1.69
C GLY A 431 -22.24 -3.52 1.15
N ARG A 432 -23.16 -4.41 1.56
CA ARG A 432 -24.57 -4.39 1.09
C ARG A 432 -25.31 -3.18 1.67
N ARG A 433 -26.26 -2.60 0.93
CA ARG A 433 -27.08 -1.50 1.45
C ARG A 433 -28.00 -2.02 2.58
N TRP A 434 -27.95 -1.40 3.76
CA TRP A 434 -28.93 -1.63 4.83
C TRP A 434 -30.35 -1.33 4.34
N SER A 435 -31.38 -1.88 4.98
CA SER A 435 -32.74 -1.40 4.76
C SER A 435 -32.92 0.01 5.33
N GLU A 436 -33.85 0.78 4.74
CA GLU A 436 -34.15 2.15 5.17
C GLU A 436 -34.65 2.23 6.62
N ASP A 437 -35.31 1.17 7.11
CA ASP A 437 -35.77 1.07 8.51
C ASP A 437 -34.61 0.91 9.51
N VAL A 438 -33.42 0.47 9.05
CA VAL A 438 -32.24 0.25 9.91
C VAL A 438 -31.29 1.44 9.83
N VAL A 439 -31.02 1.92 8.61
CA VAL A 439 -30.22 3.13 8.37
C VAL A 439 -30.92 3.98 7.32
N PRO A 440 -31.54 5.11 7.70
CA PRO A 440 -32.15 6.03 6.75
C PRO A 440 -31.09 6.75 5.92
N ALA A 441 -31.42 7.15 4.70
CA ALA A 441 -30.49 7.85 3.81
C ALA A 441 -29.88 9.12 4.45
N SER A 442 -30.65 9.82 5.29
CA SER A 442 -30.20 11.02 6.01
C SER A 442 -29.05 10.78 6.99
N ASP A 443 -28.82 9.53 7.44
CA ASP A 443 -27.70 9.21 8.32
C ASP A 443 -26.35 9.32 7.60
N ALA A 444 -26.34 9.29 6.26
CA ALA A 444 -25.14 9.45 5.46
C ALA A 444 -24.63 10.89 5.41
N ALA A 445 -25.49 11.88 5.60
CA ALA A 445 -25.13 13.29 5.46
C ALA A 445 -24.10 13.73 6.52
N GLY A 446 -23.11 14.53 6.13
CA GLY A 446 -22.03 14.93 7.01
C GLY A 446 -21.09 15.98 6.43
N VAL A 447 -19.96 16.16 7.12
CA VAL A 447 -18.90 17.07 6.72
C VAL A 447 -17.54 16.42 6.97
N PHE A 448 -16.64 16.53 5.99
CA PHE A 448 -15.21 16.35 6.21
C PHE A 448 -14.61 17.70 6.58
N ASN A 449 -14.04 17.79 7.78
CA ASN A 449 -13.36 19.00 8.22
C ASN A 449 -11.89 18.68 8.49
N ALA A 450 -11.00 19.26 7.70
CA ALA A 450 -9.55 19.07 7.79
C ALA A 450 -8.85 20.41 7.61
N LEU A 451 -8.80 21.22 8.67
CA LEU A 451 -8.12 22.52 8.61
C LEU A 451 -6.64 22.35 8.23
N PRO A 452 -6.07 23.30 7.45
CA PRO A 452 -6.66 24.56 6.99
C PRO A 452 -7.46 24.43 5.67
N TYR A 453 -7.73 23.22 5.18
CA TYR A 453 -8.48 23.01 3.94
C TYR A 453 -9.97 23.32 4.12
N ALA A 454 -10.63 23.65 3.00
CA ALA A 454 -12.06 23.89 3.00
C ALA A 454 -12.82 22.60 3.36
N ALA A 455 -13.84 22.74 4.21
CA ALA A 455 -14.70 21.62 4.56
C ALA A 455 -15.48 21.12 3.34
N VAL A 456 -15.69 19.80 3.28
CA VAL A 456 -16.54 19.15 2.27
C VAL A 456 -17.81 18.68 2.93
N GLU A 457 -18.93 19.33 2.62
CA GLU A 457 -20.27 18.89 3.03
C GLU A 457 -20.85 17.91 2.01
N PHE A 458 -21.60 16.92 2.47
CA PHE A 458 -22.21 15.89 1.64
C PHE A 458 -23.53 15.41 2.24
N GLU A 459 -24.48 15.05 1.38
CA GLU A 459 -25.74 14.40 1.78
C GLU A 459 -25.75 12.90 1.45
N THR A 460 -24.92 12.47 0.50
CA THR A 460 -24.84 11.09 0.02
C THR A 460 -23.41 10.55 0.02
N PRO A 461 -23.20 9.21 0.02
CA PRO A 461 -21.87 8.64 -0.15
C PRO A 461 -21.22 9.03 -1.49
N ALA A 462 -22.01 9.18 -2.56
CA ALA A 462 -21.51 9.61 -3.86
C ALA A 462 -20.96 11.05 -3.83
N GLU A 463 -21.66 11.98 -3.19
CA GLU A 463 -21.19 13.36 -2.98
C GLU A 463 -19.94 13.42 -2.08
N ALA A 464 -19.90 12.58 -1.04
CA ALA A 464 -18.72 12.45 -0.19
C ALA A 464 -17.48 12.04 -0.99
N VAL A 465 -17.62 11.06 -1.89
CA VAL A 465 -16.55 10.61 -2.77
C VAL A 465 -16.13 11.69 -3.79
N GLU A 466 -17.08 12.41 -4.39
CA GLU A 466 -16.77 13.53 -5.28
C GLU A 466 -15.95 14.61 -4.58
N GLY A 467 -16.35 14.98 -3.36
CA GLY A 467 -15.65 15.96 -2.57
C GLY A 467 -14.25 15.49 -2.14
N LEU A 468 -14.10 14.21 -1.76
CA LEU A 468 -12.79 13.61 -1.48
C LEU A 468 -11.89 13.59 -2.72
N ALA A 469 -12.44 13.28 -3.89
CA ALA A 469 -11.69 13.20 -5.14
C ALA A 469 -11.20 14.57 -5.66
N GLU A 470 -11.73 15.69 -5.16
CA GLU A 470 -11.23 17.05 -5.39
C GLU A 470 -10.37 17.57 -4.23
N HIS A 471 -10.27 16.82 -3.13
CA HIS A 471 -9.65 17.32 -1.92
C HIS A 471 -8.11 17.24 -2.00
N PRO A 472 -7.37 18.34 -1.76
CA PRO A 472 -5.90 18.34 -1.91
C PRO A 472 -5.17 17.31 -1.05
N LEU A 473 -5.70 17.00 0.14
CA LEU A 473 -5.12 15.94 1.00
C LEU A 473 -5.16 14.55 0.36
N VAL A 474 -6.16 14.26 -0.48
CA VAL A 474 -6.25 12.95 -1.14
C VAL A 474 -5.19 12.83 -2.22
N THR A 475 -5.02 13.88 -3.04
CA THR A 475 -3.89 13.97 -3.99
C THR A 475 -2.55 13.82 -3.28
N ARG A 476 -2.31 14.64 -2.25
CA ARG A 476 -1.06 14.64 -1.49
C ARG A 476 -0.78 13.27 -0.85
N CYS A 477 -1.79 12.66 -0.26
CA CYS A 477 -1.66 11.35 0.34
C CYS A 477 -1.31 10.29 -0.71
N PHE A 478 -2.03 10.25 -1.82
CA PHE A 478 -1.77 9.28 -2.89
C PHE A 478 -0.37 9.44 -3.50
N VAL A 479 0.07 10.67 -3.76
CA VAL A 479 1.43 10.96 -4.23
C VAL A 479 2.47 10.50 -3.22
N GLY A 480 2.25 10.81 -1.94
CA GLY A 480 3.10 10.39 -0.83
C GLY A 480 3.22 8.87 -0.72
N GLN A 481 2.10 8.14 -0.75
CA GLN A 481 2.11 6.67 -0.67
C GLN A 481 2.76 6.03 -1.91
N THR A 482 2.52 6.58 -3.11
CA THR A 482 3.19 6.12 -4.33
C THR A 482 4.71 6.34 -4.26
N TYR A 483 5.15 7.49 -3.72
CA TYR A 483 6.56 7.77 -3.51
C TYR A 483 7.18 6.81 -2.48
N ARG A 484 6.52 6.57 -1.34
CA ARG A 484 6.97 5.60 -0.32
C ARG A 484 7.06 4.19 -0.89
N PHE A 485 6.08 3.77 -1.70
CA PHE A 485 6.10 2.48 -2.37
C PHE A 485 7.30 2.34 -3.31
N ALA A 486 7.66 3.41 -4.03
CA ALA A 486 8.84 3.46 -4.89
C ALA A 486 10.14 3.36 -4.08
N GLN A 487 10.28 4.17 -3.03
CA GLN A 487 11.48 4.24 -2.21
C GLN A 487 11.64 3.04 -1.26
N GLY A 488 10.54 2.40 -0.87
CA GLY A 488 10.54 1.35 0.16
C GLY A 488 10.98 1.84 1.54
N SER A 489 10.64 3.08 1.89
CA SER A 489 10.86 3.64 3.22
C SER A 489 9.98 4.86 3.46
N ARG A 490 9.81 5.23 4.72
CA ARG A 490 9.14 6.49 5.10
C ARG A 490 9.83 7.71 4.49
N SER A 491 9.02 8.61 3.95
CA SER A 491 9.43 9.95 3.54
C SER A 491 9.95 10.73 4.76
N GLY A 492 11.04 11.46 4.57
CA GLY A 492 11.61 12.35 5.58
C GLY A 492 11.74 13.76 5.04
N GLU A 493 12.22 14.70 5.86
CA GLU A 493 12.34 16.11 5.49
C GLU A 493 13.11 16.35 4.17
N ALA A 494 14.14 15.54 3.89
CA ALA A 494 14.91 15.60 2.64
C ALA A 494 14.09 15.28 1.37
N ASP A 495 12.89 14.68 1.51
CA ASP A 495 12.00 14.38 0.39
C ASP A 495 10.92 15.44 0.17
N ALA A 496 10.81 16.44 1.06
CA ALA A 496 9.72 17.42 1.03
C ALA A 496 9.62 18.16 -0.31
N LEU A 497 10.75 18.68 -0.81
CA LEU A 497 10.78 19.38 -2.11
C LEU A 497 10.39 18.47 -3.27
N ALA A 498 10.86 17.22 -3.27
CA ALA A 498 10.52 16.25 -4.32
C ALA A 498 9.02 15.91 -4.29
N LEU A 499 8.43 15.76 -3.10
CA LEU A 499 7.00 15.51 -2.93
C LEU A 499 6.17 16.72 -3.39
N GLU A 500 6.55 17.95 -3.02
CA GLU A 500 5.88 19.17 -3.48
C GLU A 500 5.89 19.31 -5.01
N GLU A 501 7.01 19.01 -5.65
CA GLU A 501 7.13 19.01 -7.11
C GLU A 501 6.26 17.91 -7.76
N LEU A 502 6.25 16.71 -7.18
CA LEU A 502 5.41 15.61 -7.67
C LEU A 502 3.93 15.91 -7.51
N GLU A 503 3.51 16.49 -6.38
CA GLU A 503 2.14 16.93 -6.12
C GLU A 503 1.68 17.95 -7.15
N ALA A 504 2.46 19.02 -7.36
CA ALA A 504 2.12 20.08 -8.31
C ALA A 504 2.02 19.56 -9.75
N GLU A 505 2.93 18.65 -10.14
CA GLU A 505 2.91 18.05 -11.48
C GLU A 505 1.77 17.05 -11.66
N PHE A 506 1.41 16.30 -10.62
CA PHE A 506 0.27 15.39 -10.62
C PHE A 506 -1.04 16.14 -10.81
N ASP A 507 -1.23 17.27 -10.12
CA ASP A 507 -2.38 18.15 -10.34
C ASP A 507 -2.39 18.70 -11.78
N ARG A 508 -1.22 19.10 -12.30
CA ARG A 508 -1.08 19.64 -13.67
C ARG A 508 -1.44 18.62 -14.75
N THR A 509 -1.26 17.32 -14.51
CA THR A 509 -1.65 16.26 -15.44
C THR A 509 -3.05 15.72 -15.20
N GLY A 510 -3.82 16.29 -14.26
CA GLY A 510 -5.16 15.82 -13.93
C GLY A 510 -5.17 14.52 -13.13
N GLY A 511 -4.08 14.25 -12.40
CA GLY A 511 -3.94 13.07 -11.55
C GLY A 511 -3.51 11.79 -12.29
N ASP A 512 -2.78 11.90 -13.40
CA ASP A 512 -2.30 10.74 -14.19
C ASP A 512 -1.31 9.90 -13.37
N VAL A 513 -1.75 8.70 -12.97
CA VAL A 513 -0.97 7.79 -12.13
C VAL A 513 0.20 7.17 -12.87
N VAL A 514 0.09 6.96 -14.19
CA VAL A 514 1.18 6.43 -15.00
C VAL A 514 2.28 7.48 -15.16
N ASP A 515 1.91 8.75 -15.37
CA ASP A 515 2.85 9.86 -15.38
C ASP A 515 3.51 10.08 -14.01
N LEU A 516 2.77 9.88 -12.90
CA LEU A 516 3.36 9.91 -11.55
C LEU A 516 4.46 8.86 -11.38
N PHE A 517 4.21 7.61 -11.78
CA PHE A 517 5.24 6.55 -11.77
C PHE A 517 6.46 6.94 -12.59
N ARG A 518 6.24 7.50 -13.80
CA ARG A 518 7.30 7.98 -14.68
C ARG A 518 8.15 9.06 -14.00
N ARG A 519 7.51 10.07 -13.41
CA ARG A 519 8.19 11.18 -12.73
C ARG A 519 9.00 10.71 -11.53
N ILE A 520 8.43 9.83 -10.71
CA ILE A 520 9.13 9.25 -9.57
C ILE A 520 10.38 8.51 -10.07
N ALA A 521 10.25 7.62 -11.06
CA ALA A 521 11.38 6.87 -11.61
C ALA A 521 12.45 7.80 -12.21
N LEU A 522 12.07 8.93 -12.81
CA LEU A 522 13.00 9.90 -13.39
C LEU A 522 13.62 10.87 -12.39
N SER A 523 13.03 11.02 -11.20
CA SER A 523 13.48 11.95 -10.16
C SER A 523 14.92 11.67 -9.72
N GLU A 524 15.60 12.72 -9.25
CA GLU A 524 16.95 12.59 -8.69
C GLU A 524 16.94 11.65 -7.48
N ARG A 525 15.99 11.83 -6.54
CA ARG A 525 15.89 11.03 -5.31
C ARG A 525 15.74 9.53 -5.59
N PHE A 526 15.05 9.12 -6.65
CA PHE A 526 14.93 7.70 -7.01
C PHE A 526 16.28 7.08 -7.41
N ARG A 527 17.21 7.88 -7.93
CA ARG A 527 18.55 7.45 -8.36
C ARG A 527 19.59 7.53 -7.26
N MET A 528 19.22 7.99 -6.06
CA MET A 528 20.11 8.10 -4.91
C MET A 528 19.97 6.89 -3.97
N ALA A 529 21.05 6.60 -3.25
CA ALA A 529 21.10 5.62 -2.19
C ALA A 529 20.19 6.00 -1.02
N VAL A 530 19.70 4.99 -0.29
CA VAL A 530 18.84 5.21 0.88
C VAL A 530 19.70 5.66 2.06
N GLY A 531 19.41 6.84 2.60
CA GLY A 531 20.08 7.39 3.79
C GLY A 531 20.99 8.59 3.53
N GLU A 532 21.08 9.06 2.28
CA GLU A 532 21.76 10.31 1.90
C GLU A 532 20.80 11.44 1.49
#